data_AF-A0A166WMT1-F1
#
_entry.id   AF-A0A166WMT1-F1
#
_cell.length_a   1.000
_cell.length_b   1.000
_cell.length_c   1.000
_cell.angle_alpha   90.00
_cell.angle_beta   90.00
_cell.angle_gamma   90.00
#
_symmetry.space_group_name_H-M   'P 1'
#
loop_
_entity.id
_entity.type
_entity.pdbx_description
1 polymer ?
#
loop_
_entity_poly.entity_id
_entity_poly.type
_entity_poly.pdbx_seq_one_letter_code
_entity_poly.pdbx_strand_id
1 'polypeptide(L)'
;MKKSAAQGQVPHLGKLQTEATSRVARDMGSLSTFALCQALPTRKRARYRLRSRPACAPLQGWPIDEMPPRLGAGGRLIYVGAGNSGRVAQMDCAEIPVTFYINAAQFRAVVASGPRAKLVVR
;
A
#
# COMPACT_ATOMS: atom_id res chain seq x y z
N MET A 1 -36.07 -16.48 -8.64
CA MET A 1 -35.49 -15.17 -8.25
C MET A 1 -34.00 -15.17 -8.56
N LYS A 2 -33.60 -14.65 -9.74
CA LYS A 2 -32.19 -14.55 -10.14
C LYS A 2 -31.63 -13.26 -9.54
N LYS A 3 -30.69 -13.35 -8.59
CA LYS A 3 -29.94 -12.19 -8.10
C LYS A 3 -29.03 -11.72 -9.24
N SER A 4 -29.45 -10.65 -9.90
CA SER A 4 -28.61 -9.87 -10.82
C SER A 4 -27.50 -9.22 -9.99
N ALA A 5 -26.31 -9.82 -10.01
CA ALA A 5 -25.12 -9.15 -9.49
C ALA A 5 -24.92 -7.89 -10.32
N ALA A 6 -24.98 -6.73 -9.66
CA ALA A 6 -24.61 -5.46 -10.28
C ALA A 6 -23.15 -5.59 -10.75
N GLN A 7 -22.96 -5.87 -12.04
CA GLN A 7 -21.67 -5.75 -12.70
C GLN A 7 -21.35 -4.27 -12.77
N GLY A 8 -20.79 -3.75 -11.67
CA GLY A 8 -20.16 -2.45 -11.62
C GLY A 8 -19.12 -2.40 -12.73
N GLN A 9 -19.24 -1.39 -13.58
CA GLN A 9 -18.40 -1.17 -14.76
C GLN A 9 -16.93 -1.22 -14.34
N VAL A 10 -16.23 -2.31 -14.68
CA VAL A 10 -14.81 -2.48 -14.32
C VAL A 10 -14.02 -1.45 -15.15
N PRO A 11 -13.34 -0.49 -14.53
CA PRO A 11 -12.58 0.51 -15.28
C PRO A 11 -11.51 -0.19 -16.12
N HIS A 12 -11.42 0.19 -17.39
CA HIS A 12 -10.42 -0.35 -18.31
C HIS A 12 -9.01 -0.09 -17.78
N LEU A 13 -8.26 -1.15 -17.48
CA LEU A 13 -6.95 -1.10 -16.82
C LEU A 13 -5.97 -0.13 -17.49
N GLY A 14 -6.01 -0.03 -18.82
CA GLY A 14 -5.14 0.87 -19.59
C GLY A 14 -5.32 2.37 -19.28
N LYS A 15 -6.36 2.78 -18.55
CA LYS A 15 -6.55 4.17 -18.10
C LYS A 15 -5.90 4.46 -16.74
N LEU A 16 -5.45 3.42 -16.01
CA LEU A 16 -4.86 3.56 -14.69
C LEU A 16 -3.36 3.86 -14.83
N GLN A 17 -2.89 4.89 -14.11
CA GLN A 17 -1.48 5.26 -14.11
C GLN A 17 -0.55 4.11 -13.64
N THR A 18 -1.02 3.24 -12.74
CA THR A 18 -0.23 2.10 -12.24
C THR A 18 0.05 1.06 -13.31
N GLU A 19 -0.83 0.93 -14.30
CA GLU A 19 -0.77 -0.04 -15.40
C GLU A 19 -0.03 0.52 -16.62
N ALA A 20 0.36 1.79 -16.61
CA ALA A 20 1.11 2.41 -17.71
C ALA A 20 2.54 1.85 -17.82
N THR A 21 2.89 1.36 -19.02
CA THR A 21 4.25 0.90 -19.33
C THR A 21 5.20 2.07 -19.61
N SER A 22 6.46 1.98 -19.18
CA SER A 22 7.49 2.97 -19.54
C SER A 22 8.44 2.44 -20.60
N ARG A 23 9.21 3.34 -21.21
CA ARG A 23 10.32 2.99 -22.11
C ARG A 23 11.32 2.01 -21.47
N VAL A 24 11.78 2.31 -20.25
CA VAL A 24 12.66 1.40 -19.48
C VAL A 24 12.07 0.00 -19.28
N ALA A 25 10.74 -0.12 -19.12
CA ALA A 25 10.10 -1.42 -18.94
C ALA A 25 10.01 -2.20 -20.26
N ARG A 26 9.86 -1.49 -21.40
CA ARG A 26 9.87 -2.09 -22.74
C ARG A 26 11.25 -2.60 -23.14
N ASP A 27 12.28 -1.83 -22.85
CA ASP A 27 13.64 -2.12 -23.32
C ASP A 27 14.43 -2.99 -22.32
N MET A 28 13.83 -3.33 -21.17
CA MET A 28 14.49 -3.97 -20.02
C MET A 28 15.24 -5.25 -20.37
N GLY A 29 14.68 -6.08 -21.26
CA GLY A 29 15.30 -7.35 -21.68
C GLY A 29 16.59 -7.19 -22.49
N SER A 30 16.85 -6.00 -23.03
CA SER A 30 18.05 -5.69 -23.82
C SER A 30 19.13 -4.93 -23.05
N LEU A 31 18.83 -4.47 -21.83
CA LEU A 31 19.76 -3.71 -21.02
C LEU A 31 20.77 -4.62 -20.32
N SER A 32 22.02 -4.17 -20.21
CA SER A 32 23.01 -4.85 -19.36
C SER A 32 22.61 -4.76 -17.88
N THR A 33 23.10 -5.71 -17.06
CA THR A 33 22.86 -5.70 -15.60
C THR A 33 23.23 -4.36 -14.96
N PHE A 34 24.37 -3.78 -15.37
CA PHE A 34 24.80 -2.48 -14.87
C PHE A 34 23.84 -1.35 -15.26
N ALA A 35 23.38 -1.33 -16.52
CA ALA A 35 22.40 -0.34 -16.98
C ALA A 35 21.04 -0.50 -16.27
N LEU A 36 20.61 -1.74 -16.00
CA LEU A 36 19.41 -2.03 -15.22
C LEU A 36 19.50 -1.49 -13.79
N CYS A 37 20.63 -1.74 -13.11
CA CYS A 37 20.89 -1.23 -11.76
C CYS A 37 20.85 0.30 -11.69
N GLN A 38 21.27 1.00 -12.75
CA GLN A 38 21.16 2.46 -12.82
C GLN A 38 19.73 2.95 -13.15
N ALA A 39 19.00 2.24 -14.01
CA ALA A 39 17.69 2.68 -14.49
C ALA A 39 16.56 2.49 -13.46
N LEU A 40 16.59 1.41 -12.67
CA LEU A 40 15.52 1.06 -11.73
C LEU A 40 15.34 2.06 -10.57
N PRO A 41 16.39 2.56 -9.89
CA PRO A 41 16.25 3.52 -8.79
C PRO A 41 15.63 4.85 -9.23
N THR A 42 16.01 5.34 -10.42
CA THR A 42 15.51 6.60 -10.99
C THR A 42 13.99 6.58 -11.14
N ARG A 43 13.41 5.44 -11.55
CA ARG A 43 11.96 5.23 -11.62
C ARG A 43 11.28 5.30 -10.25
N LYS A 44 11.88 4.67 -9.23
CA LYS A 44 11.31 4.68 -7.87
C LYS A 44 11.31 6.09 -7.28
N ARG A 45 12.41 6.85 -7.44
CA ARG A 45 12.53 8.23 -6.97
C ARG A 45 11.47 9.17 -7.56
N ALA A 46 11.17 9.05 -8.86
CA ALA A 46 10.12 9.85 -9.49
C ALA A 46 8.72 9.61 -8.89
N ARG A 47 8.42 8.36 -8.49
CA ARG A 47 7.14 8.02 -7.83
C ARG A 47 7.06 8.54 -6.40
N TYR A 48 8.15 8.53 -5.65
CA TYR A 48 8.18 9.12 -4.30
C TYR A 48 7.97 10.64 -4.33
N ARG A 49 8.56 11.34 -5.32
CA ARG A 49 8.35 12.79 -5.51
C ARG A 49 6.89 13.17 -5.82
N LEU A 50 6.14 12.30 -6.48
CA LEU A 50 4.71 12.53 -6.73
C LEU A 50 3.88 12.42 -5.45
N ARG A 51 4.26 11.54 -4.51
CA ARG A 51 3.59 11.36 -3.22
C ARG A 51 3.85 12.49 -2.22
N SER A 52 4.93 13.26 -2.40
CA SER A 52 5.24 14.45 -1.61
C SER A 52 4.68 15.74 -2.22
N ARG A 53 3.71 15.68 -3.15
CA ARG A 53 3.08 16.89 -3.71
C ARG A 53 2.21 17.60 -2.67
N PRO A 54 2.14 18.95 -2.70
CA PRO A 54 1.25 19.74 -1.84
C PRO A 54 -0.23 19.31 -1.92
N ALA A 55 -0.67 18.81 -3.08
CA ALA A 55 -2.04 18.34 -3.28
C ALA A 55 -2.43 17.13 -2.41
N CYS A 56 -1.45 16.36 -1.89
CA CYS A 56 -1.68 15.26 -0.96
C CYS A 56 -1.53 15.68 0.51
N ALA A 57 -1.08 16.91 0.79
CA ALA A 57 -0.89 17.42 2.15
C ALA A 57 -2.15 17.35 3.03
N PRO A 58 -3.38 17.59 2.52
CA PRO A 58 -4.60 17.47 3.35
C PRO A 58 -4.84 16.04 3.85
N LEU A 59 -4.46 15.03 3.06
CA LEU A 59 -4.59 13.61 3.42
C LEU A 59 -3.45 13.13 4.33
N GLN A 60 -2.36 13.90 4.45
CA GLN A 60 -1.23 13.57 5.32
C GLN A 60 -1.47 14.04 6.75
N GLY A 61 -2.14 15.19 6.95
CA GLY A 61 -2.44 15.73 8.28
C GLY A 61 -3.57 15.00 9.01
N TRP A 62 -4.66 14.69 8.31
CA TRP A 62 -5.84 14.06 8.94
C TRP A 62 -5.52 12.80 9.78
N PRO A 63 -4.75 11.81 9.29
CA PRO A 63 -4.40 10.64 10.09
C PRO A 63 -3.54 11.00 11.31
N ILE A 64 -2.68 12.02 11.20
CA ILE A 64 -1.78 12.45 12.28
C ILE A 64 -2.58 13.11 13.40
N ASP A 65 -3.59 13.91 13.08
CA ASP A 65 -4.36 14.65 14.08
C ASP A 65 -5.46 13.77 14.71
N GLU A 66 -6.09 12.90 13.92
CA GLU A 66 -7.27 12.15 14.36
C GLU A 66 -6.95 10.78 14.96
N MET A 67 -5.86 10.13 14.55
CA MET A 67 -5.54 8.79 15.04
C MET A 67 -5.07 8.77 16.50
N PRO A 68 -4.17 9.65 16.96
CA PRO A 68 -3.67 9.62 18.33
C PRO A 68 -4.76 9.67 19.41
N PRO A 69 -5.76 10.58 19.38
CA PRO A 69 -6.80 10.59 20.42
C PRO A 69 -7.66 9.32 20.40
N ARG A 70 -7.93 8.77 19.20
CA ARG A 70 -8.71 7.53 19.05
C ARG A 70 -7.94 6.30 19.55
N LEU A 71 -6.65 6.23 19.28
CA LEU A 71 -5.76 5.17 19.78
C LEU A 71 -5.55 5.31 21.29
N GLY A 72 -5.39 6.53 21.80
CA GLY A 72 -5.29 6.82 23.24
C GLY A 72 -6.54 6.40 24.01
N ALA A 73 -7.72 6.51 23.40
CA ALA A 73 -8.98 6.00 23.94
C ALA A 73 -9.15 4.46 23.83
N GLY A 74 -8.09 3.71 23.50
CA GLY A 74 -8.13 2.25 23.33
C GLY A 74 -8.63 1.78 21.95
N GLY A 75 -8.75 2.70 20.99
CA GLY A 75 -9.10 2.38 19.60
C GLY A 75 -8.05 1.51 18.91
N ARG A 76 -8.40 1.07 17.69
CA ARG A 76 -7.57 0.16 16.88
C ARG A 76 -7.37 0.72 15.47
N LEU A 77 -6.15 0.59 14.96
CA LEU A 77 -5.82 0.79 13.56
C LEU A 77 -5.80 -0.57 12.85
N ILE A 78 -6.60 -0.70 11.80
CA ILE A 78 -6.72 -1.92 11.01
C ILE A 78 -6.31 -1.62 9.57
N TYR A 79 -5.18 -2.16 9.14
CA TYR A 79 -4.77 -2.16 7.75
C TYR A 79 -5.45 -3.29 6.99
N VAL A 80 -5.88 -3.02 5.76
CA VAL A 80 -6.48 -4.02 4.88
C VAL A 80 -5.81 -3.95 3.52
N GLY A 81 -5.35 -5.08 2.99
CA GLY A 81 -4.69 -5.10 1.69
C GLY A 81 -4.45 -6.49 1.13
N ALA A 82 -4.04 -6.56 -0.14
CA ALA A 82 -3.66 -7.78 -0.82
C ALA A 82 -2.20 -7.71 -1.26
N GLY A 83 -1.58 -8.88 -1.51
CA GLY A 83 -0.24 -8.99 -2.08
C GLY A 83 0.80 -8.13 -1.35
N ASN A 84 1.56 -7.32 -2.08
CA ASN A 84 2.60 -6.47 -1.51
C ASN A 84 2.05 -5.44 -0.51
N SER A 85 0.92 -4.80 -0.80
CA SER A 85 0.33 -3.80 0.10
C SER A 85 -0.05 -4.40 1.45
N GLY A 86 -0.60 -5.62 1.47
CA GLY A 86 -0.90 -6.33 2.71
C GLY A 86 0.35 -6.75 3.48
N ARG A 87 1.43 -7.16 2.79
CA ARG A 87 2.71 -7.49 3.44
C ARG A 87 3.39 -6.26 4.05
N VAL A 88 3.29 -5.09 3.41
CA VAL A 88 3.77 -3.82 3.99
C VAL A 88 2.99 -3.48 5.26
N ALA A 89 1.67 -3.66 5.25
CA ALA A 89 0.85 -3.48 6.45
C ALA A 89 1.24 -4.44 7.59
N GLN A 90 1.52 -5.71 7.25
CA GLN A 90 1.98 -6.71 8.22
C GLN A 90 3.33 -6.33 8.84
N MET A 91 4.25 -5.83 8.01
CA MET A 91 5.56 -5.33 8.46
C MET A 91 5.39 -4.19 9.46
N ASP A 92 4.55 -3.20 9.13
CA ASP A 92 4.29 -2.05 10.00
C ASP A 92 3.67 -2.45 11.35
N CYS A 93 2.64 -3.32 11.35
CA CYS A 93 2.06 -3.84 12.60
C CYS A 93 3.05 -4.62 13.47
N ALA A 94 4.07 -5.24 12.88
CA ALA A 94 5.07 -6.00 13.62
C ALA A 94 6.12 -5.08 14.28
N GLU A 95 6.41 -3.94 13.67
CA GLU A 95 7.44 -3.01 14.14
C GLU A 95 6.89 -2.04 15.19
N ILE A 96 5.66 -1.55 15.00
CA ILE A 96 5.06 -0.52 15.85
C ILE A 96 5.09 -0.85 17.37
N PRO A 97 4.65 -2.03 17.85
CA PRO A 97 4.58 -2.31 19.29
C PRO A 97 5.94 -2.29 19.98
N VAL A 98 6.97 -2.80 19.30
CA VAL A 98 8.34 -2.87 19.85
C VAL A 98 9.10 -1.56 19.71
N THR A 99 8.80 -0.76 18.69
CA THR A 99 9.42 0.56 18.48
C THR A 99 8.86 1.62 19.42
N PHE A 100 7.54 1.63 19.61
CA PHE A 100 6.85 2.69 20.35
C PHE A 100 6.32 2.26 21.72
N TYR A 101 6.56 1.00 22.13
CA TYR A 101 6.10 0.46 23.41
C TYR A 101 4.58 0.59 23.59
N ILE A 102 3.81 0.22 22.57
CA ILE A 102 2.35 0.30 22.56
C ILE A 102 1.71 -1.08 22.42
N ASN A 103 0.43 -1.19 22.82
CA ASN A 103 -0.27 -2.47 22.82
C ASN A 103 -0.45 -3.01 21.39
N ALA A 104 0.12 -4.19 21.12
CA ALA A 104 0.03 -4.88 19.84
C ALA A 104 -1.43 -5.16 19.40
N ALA A 105 -2.37 -5.25 20.35
CA ALA A 105 -3.78 -5.41 20.02
C ALA A 105 -4.41 -4.22 19.27
N GLN A 106 -3.78 -3.05 19.35
CA GLN A 106 -4.24 -1.83 18.71
C GLN A 106 -3.88 -1.75 17.21
N PHE A 107 -2.96 -2.58 16.71
CA PHE A 107 -2.48 -2.51 15.32
C PHE A 107 -2.64 -3.87 14.66
N ARG A 108 -3.49 -3.95 13.62
CA ARG A 108 -3.84 -5.22 12.97
C ARG A 108 -3.74 -5.12 11.44
N ALA A 109 -3.31 -6.20 10.79
CA ALA A 109 -3.28 -6.29 9.33
C ALA A 109 -4.18 -7.45 8.83
N VAL A 110 -5.13 -7.13 7.96
CA VAL A 110 -5.96 -8.08 7.22
C VAL A 110 -5.37 -8.24 5.82
N VAL A 111 -4.83 -9.43 5.53
CA VAL A 111 -4.09 -9.66 4.28
C VAL A 111 -4.75 -10.73 3.41
N ALA A 112 -5.18 -10.34 2.22
CA ALA A 112 -5.61 -11.27 1.19
C ALA A 112 -4.37 -11.84 0.44
N SER A 113 -4.04 -13.10 0.70
CA SER A 113 -2.86 -13.80 0.13
C SER A 113 -3.20 -15.15 -0.53
N GLY A 114 -4.32 -15.22 -1.26
CA GLY A 114 -4.78 -16.45 -1.94
C GLY A 114 -6.06 -17.02 -1.31
N PRO A 115 -6.42 -18.30 -1.59
CA PRO A 115 -7.70 -18.91 -1.20
C PRO A 115 -8.04 -18.86 0.29
N ARG A 116 -7.03 -18.61 1.14
CA ARG A 116 -7.20 -18.31 2.56
C ARG A 116 -6.65 -16.91 2.81
N ALA A 117 -7.54 -15.91 2.84
CA ALA A 117 -7.18 -14.62 3.43
C ALA A 117 -6.74 -14.86 4.88
N LYS A 118 -5.60 -14.30 5.27
CA LYS A 118 -5.07 -14.45 6.62
C LYS A 118 -5.28 -13.11 7.33
N LEU A 119 -6.05 -13.14 8.42
CA LEU A 119 -5.93 -12.10 9.43
C LEU A 119 -4.58 -12.32 10.12
N VAL A 120 -3.64 -11.41 9.96
CA VAL A 120 -2.38 -11.47 10.71
C VAL A 120 -2.58 -10.62 11.96
N VAL A 121 -2.85 -11.33 13.05
CA VAL A 121 -2.91 -10.82 14.41
C VAL A 121 -1.63 -11.26 15.09
N ARG A 122 -0.78 -10.32 15.50
CA ARG A 122 0.16 -10.54 16.60
C ARG A 122 -0.13 -9.47 17.63
#